data_AF-A0A9E0P7S7-F1
#
_entry.id   AF-A0A9E0P7S7-F1
#
_cell.length_a   1.000
_cell.length_b   1.000
_cell.length_c   1.000
_cell.angle_alpha   90.00
_cell.angle_beta   90.00
_cell.angle_gamma   90.00
#
_symmetry.space_group_name_H-M   'P 1'
#
loop_
_entity.id
_entity.type
_entity.pdbx_description
1 polymer ?
#
loop_
_entity_poly.entity_id
_entity_poly.type
_entity_poly.pdbx_seq_one_letter_code
_entity_poly.pdbx_strand_id
1 'polypeptide(L)'
;LARQMGVELVEGPDLFVKNEHVWMRTTAGPQRVDVIYRRVDDAFLDPLAFRSDSLLGVPGLLSVYRKGNVVLSNAIGTGVADDKSVYPFVPDMIRFYLGEEPLLENVPTWQLRREEDLAHVLAHLPELVVKEVHGAGGYGMLVGPAASAAELENFRARILARPDNYIAQPTLCLSSCPTFVEAGIAPRHLDLRPFVLSGRQTRMVAGGLTRVALAEGSLVVNSSQGGGTKDTWVLEE
;
A
#
# COMPACT_ATOMS: atom_id res chain seq x y z
N LEU A 1 7.09 3.86 17.03
CA LEU A 1 6.11 2.78 17.33
C LEU A 1 6.65 1.80 18.37
N ALA A 2 7.79 1.12 18.14
CA ALA A 2 8.40 0.20 19.11
C ALA A 2 8.47 0.77 20.55
N ARG A 3 9.02 1.98 20.70
CA ARG A 3 9.06 2.71 21.99
C ARG A 3 7.69 2.87 22.67
N GLN A 4 6.64 3.19 21.91
CA GLN A 4 5.28 3.38 22.47
C GLN A 4 4.65 2.04 22.88
N MET A 5 4.99 0.95 22.18
CA MET A 5 4.52 -0.39 22.53
C MET A 5 5.33 -1.01 23.68
N GLY A 6 6.48 -0.41 24.06
CA GLY A 6 7.38 -0.98 25.06
C GLY A 6 8.03 -2.30 24.61
N VAL A 7 8.26 -2.46 23.30
CA VAL A 7 8.91 -3.65 22.74
C VAL A 7 10.27 -3.30 22.15
N GLU A 8 11.13 -4.32 22.03
CA GLU A 8 12.47 -4.19 21.45
C GLU A 8 12.41 -3.79 19.97
N LEU A 9 13.32 -2.89 19.59
CA LEU A 9 13.62 -2.59 18.19
C LEU A 9 14.89 -3.33 17.81
N VAL A 10 14.77 -4.24 16.86
CA VAL A 10 15.86 -5.15 16.46
C VAL A 10 16.09 -5.08 14.95
N GLU A 11 17.32 -5.35 14.55
CA GLU A 11 17.72 -5.59 13.16
C GLU A 11 17.99 -7.09 12.92
N GLY A 12 18.13 -7.49 11.65
CA GLY A 12 18.42 -8.87 11.28
C GLY A 12 19.57 -9.52 12.08
N PRO A 13 20.73 -8.86 12.23
CA PRO A 13 21.88 -9.39 12.99
C PRO A 13 21.63 -9.65 14.48
N ASP A 14 20.67 -8.94 15.09
CA ASP A 14 20.28 -9.12 16.50
C ASP A 14 19.50 -10.42 16.71
N LEU A 15 18.97 -10.99 15.64
CA LEU A 15 18.19 -12.22 15.64
C LEU A 15 18.96 -13.37 15.01
N PHE A 16 18.65 -14.59 15.45
CA PHE A 16 19.17 -15.80 14.81
C PHE A 16 18.22 -16.99 15.01
N VAL A 17 18.30 -17.95 14.09
CA VAL A 17 17.54 -19.20 14.19
C VAL A 17 18.42 -20.29 14.83
N LYS A 18 17.87 -20.98 15.83
CA LYS A 18 18.50 -22.15 16.45
C LYS A 18 17.44 -23.10 16.97
N ASN A 19 17.61 -24.40 16.71
CA ASN A 19 16.67 -25.47 17.10
C ASN A 19 15.22 -25.13 16.70
N GLU A 20 15.04 -24.68 15.46
CA GLU A 20 13.74 -24.32 14.88
C GLU A 20 12.99 -23.19 15.61
N HIS A 21 13.70 -22.33 16.34
CA HIS A 21 13.14 -21.17 17.02
C HIS A 21 13.96 -19.91 16.68
N VAL A 22 13.32 -18.74 16.75
CA VAL A 22 13.99 -17.44 16.65
C VAL A 22 14.44 -16.98 18.03
N TRP A 23 15.66 -16.48 18.10
CA TRP A 23 16.27 -15.96 19.31
C TRP A 23 16.83 -14.57 19.05
N MET A 24 16.70 -13.69 20.05
CA MET A 24 17.33 -12.38 20.12
C MET A 24 18.60 -12.48 20.96
N ARG A 25 19.67 -11.82 20.49
CA ARG A 25 20.93 -11.71 21.23
C ARG A 25 20.77 -10.68 22.35
N THR A 26 21.09 -11.08 23.58
CA THR A 26 21.15 -10.17 24.73
C THR A 26 22.43 -10.42 25.53
N THR A 27 22.79 -9.49 26.41
CA THR A 27 23.95 -9.64 27.31
C THR A 27 23.75 -10.74 28.35
N ALA A 28 22.51 -11.06 28.72
CA ALA A 28 22.17 -12.11 29.67
C ALA A 28 22.04 -13.51 29.02
N GLY A 29 22.15 -13.58 27.69
CA GLY A 29 21.97 -14.81 26.91
C GLY A 29 20.87 -14.67 25.84
N PRO A 30 20.65 -15.72 25.04
CA PRO A 30 19.66 -15.67 23.98
C PRO A 30 18.23 -15.69 24.56
N GLN A 31 17.41 -14.73 24.13
CA GLN A 31 16.01 -14.64 24.52
C GLN A 31 15.13 -15.10 23.35
N ARG A 32 14.19 -16.02 23.60
CA ARG A 32 13.28 -16.51 22.56
C ARG A 32 12.35 -15.39 22.09
N VAL A 33 12.07 -15.36 20.78
CA VAL A 33 11.14 -14.42 20.14
C VAL A 33 9.97 -15.20 19.55
N ASP A 34 8.76 -14.95 20.04
CA ASP A 34 7.55 -15.65 19.61
C ASP A 34 6.76 -14.89 18.53
N VAL A 35 6.84 -13.55 18.51
CA VAL A 35 6.14 -12.69 17.56
C VAL A 35 7.06 -11.59 17.07
N ILE A 36 7.11 -11.37 15.75
CA ILE A 36 7.85 -10.30 15.11
C ILE A 36 6.87 -9.41 14.35
N TYR A 37 6.75 -8.16 14.80
CA TYR A 37 6.14 -7.11 14.00
C TYR A 37 7.16 -6.58 12.99
N ARG A 38 7.12 -7.11 11.77
CA ARG A 38 8.12 -6.82 10.74
C ARG A 38 7.85 -5.49 10.05
N ARG A 39 8.92 -4.77 9.74
CA ARG A 39 8.92 -3.54 8.93
C ARG A 39 9.85 -3.67 7.72
N VAL A 40 10.03 -4.91 7.26
CA VAL A 40 10.90 -5.33 6.16
C VAL A 40 10.06 -6.13 5.16
N ASP A 41 10.24 -5.87 3.87
CA ASP A 41 9.52 -6.56 2.79
C ASP A 41 9.90 -8.04 2.68
N ASP A 42 8.98 -8.86 2.19
CA ASP A 42 9.09 -10.32 2.13
C ASP A 42 10.41 -10.78 1.50
N ALA A 43 10.78 -10.16 0.38
CA ALA A 43 11.96 -10.48 -0.40
C ALA A 43 13.27 -10.38 0.41
N PHE A 44 13.29 -9.57 1.47
CA PHE A 44 14.48 -9.33 2.29
C PHE A 44 14.47 -10.09 3.63
N LEU A 45 13.39 -10.81 3.98
CA LEU A 45 13.22 -11.42 5.30
C LEU A 45 14.14 -12.60 5.61
N ASP A 46 14.47 -13.41 4.60
CA ASP A 46 15.25 -14.64 4.78
C ASP A 46 16.13 -14.89 3.55
N PRO A 47 17.45 -14.68 3.64
CA PRO A 47 18.36 -14.89 2.51
C PRO A 47 18.49 -16.36 2.09
N LEU A 48 18.02 -17.32 2.90
CA LEU A 48 18.00 -18.74 2.52
C LEU A 48 16.78 -19.12 1.66
N ALA A 49 15.76 -18.26 1.61
CA ALA A 49 14.50 -18.54 0.92
C ALA A 49 14.15 -17.51 -0.16
N PHE A 50 14.58 -16.26 0.01
CA PHE A 50 14.26 -15.15 -0.89
C PHE A 50 15.54 -14.58 -1.52
N ARG A 51 15.80 -13.28 -1.35
CA ARG A 51 17.00 -12.63 -1.86
C ARG A 51 18.24 -13.06 -1.07
N SER A 52 19.10 -13.85 -1.70
CA SER A 52 20.36 -14.31 -1.11
C SER A 52 21.34 -13.19 -0.78
N ASP A 53 21.20 -12.01 -1.39
CA ASP A 53 21.99 -10.81 -1.13
C ASP A 53 21.42 -9.94 0.01
N SER A 54 20.29 -10.33 0.62
CA SER A 54 19.70 -9.57 1.72
C SER A 54 20.56 -9.61 2.98
N LEU A 55 20.88 -8.43 3.52
CA LEU A 55 21.50 -8.25 4.83
C LEU A 55 20.50 -7.82 5.91
N LEU A 56 19.22 -7.63 5.56
CA LEU A 56 18.18 -7.14 6.47
C LEU A 56 17.48 -8.27 7.22
N GLY A 57 17.47 -9.47 6.63
CA GLY A 57 16.70 -10.61 7.10
C GLY A 57 17.41 -11.46 8.14
N VAL A 58 16.75 -12.56 8.53
CA VAL A 58 17.27 -13.56 9.45
C VAL A 58 17.32 -14.91 8.72
N PRO A 59 18.51 -15.49 8.49
CA PRO A 59 18.64 -16.78 7.82
C PRO A 59 17.80 -17.88 8.47
N GLY A 60 16.91 -18.51 7.71
CA GLY A 60 16.04 -19.61 8.15
C GLY A 60 14.72 -19.17 8.79
N LEU A 61 14.43 -17.86 8.84
CA LEU A 61 13.20 -17.33 9.43
C LEU A 61 11.93 -17.90 8.79
N LEU A 62 11.90 -18.07 7.46
CA LEU A 62 10.73 -18.62 6.78
C LEU A 62 10.45 -20.06 7.22
N SER A 63 11.50 -20.85 7.43
CA SER A 63 11.38 -22.24 7.90
C SER A 63 10.75 -22.30 9.29
N VAL A 64 11.18 -21.43 10.21
CA VAL A 64 10.63 -21.33 11.57
C VAL A 64 9.17 -20.86 11.55
N TYR A 65 8.84 -19.86 10.74
CA TYR A 65 7.48 -19.35 10.56
C TYR A 65 6.55 -20.45 10.02
N ARG A 66 6.96 -21.19 8.99
CA ARG A 66 6.17 -22.29 8.41
C ARG A 66 5.93 -23.46 9.37
N LYS A 67 6.79 -23.63 10.37
CA LYS A 67 6.63 -24.62 11.45
C LYS A 67 5.73 -24.13 12.60
N GLY A 68 5.30 -22.87 12.57
CA GLY A 68 4.46 -22.28 13.63
C GLY A 68 5.22 -21.88 14.89
N ASN A 69 6.56 -21.85 14.84
CA ASN A 69 7.41 -21.56 16.00
C ASN A 69 7.70 -20.06 16.19
N VAL A 70 7.25 -19.22 15.24
CA VAL A 70 7.24 -17.75 15.34
C VAL A 70 6.06 -17.20 14.55
N VAL A 71 5.48 -16.08 14.98
CA VAL A 71 4.44 -15.36 14.23
C VAL A 71 5.05 -14.11 13.59
N LEU A 72 4.78 -13.90 12.31
CA LEU A 72 5.14 -12.67 11.59
C LEU A 72 3.90 -11.81 11.37
N SER A 73 4.02 -10.51 11.67
CA SER A 73 2.97 -9.52 11.43
C SER A 73 3.53 -8.34 10.63
N ASN A 74 3.03 -8.05 9.41
CA ASN A 74 2.05 -8.82 8.65
C ASN A 74 2.60 -10.19 8.21
N ALA A 75 1.72 -11.12 7.86
CA ALA A 75 2.11 -12.42 7.30
C ALA A 75 2.92 -12.27 5.99
N ILE A 76 3.66 -13.30 5.61
CA ILE A 76 4.32 -13.36 4.31
C ILE A 76 3.27 -13.62 3.23
N GLY A 77 3.39 -12.95 2.08
CA GLY A 77 2.53 -13.12 0.92
C GLY A 77 1.30 -12.22 0.87
N THR A 78 1.11 -11.32 1.84
CA THR A 78 -0.08 -10.42 1.85
C THR A 78 -0.14 -9.48 0.65
N GLY A 79 0.98 -9.26 -0.05
CA GLY A 79 1.04 -8.42 -1.24
C GLY A 79 0.13 -8.87 -2.38
N VAL A 80 -0.24 -10.16 -2.45
CA VAL A 80 -1.19 -10.64 -3.47
C VAL A 80 -2.58 -10.02 -3.32
N ALA A 81 -3.01 -9.75 -2.08
CA ALA A 81 -4.35 -9.24 -1.80
C ALA A 81 -4.49 -7.73 -2.08
N ASP A 82 -3.39 -6.99 -2.01
CA ASP A 82 -3.33 -5.53 -2.27
C ASP A 82 -2.75 -5.22 -3.66
N ASP A 83 -2.56 -6.23 -4.50
CA ASP A 83 -2.10 -6.02 -5.87
C ASP A 83 -3.18 -5.30 -6.69
N LYS A 84 -2.77 -4.34 -7.53
CA LYS A 84 -3.70 -3.54 -8.33
C LYS A 84 -4.54 -4.37 -9.29
N SER A 85 -4.08 -5.56 -9.66
CA SER A 85 -4.80 -6.50 -10.51
C SER A 85 -5.83 -7.34 -9.74
N VAL A 86 -5.73 -7.40 -8.41
CA VAL A 86 -6.66 -8.07 -7.50
C VAL A 86 -7.69 -7.09 -6.92
N TYR A 87 -7.31 -5.82 -6.74
CA TYR A 87 -8.17 -4.75 -6.24
C TYR A 87 -9.61 -4.74 -6.82
N PRO A 88 -9.84 -4.87 -8.15
CA PRO A 88 -11.19 -4.83 -8.72
C PRO A 88 -12.14 -5.92 -8.19
N PHE A 89 -11.60 -7.02 -7.65
CA PHE A 89 -12.37 -8.17 -7.18
C PHE A 89 -12.74 -8.09 -5.70
N VAL A 90 -12.27 -7.08 -4.95
CA VAL A 90 -12.61 -6.92 -3.52
C VAL A 90 -14.12 -6.90 -3.26
N PRO A 91 -14.96 -6.21 -4.05
CA PRO A 91 -16.42 -6.28 -3.92
C PRO A 91 -16.96 -7.70 -4.01
N ASP A 92 -16.45 -8.50 -4.95
CA ASP A 92 -16.88 -9.89 -5.14
C ASP A 92 -16.38 -10.79 -4.01
N MET A 93 -15.20 -10.51 -3.46
CA MET A 93 -14.69 -11.20 -2.27
C MET A 93 -15.61 -10.96 -1.07
N ILE A 94 -16.08 -9.72 -0.86
CA ILE A 94 -17.02 -9.39 0.22
C ILE A 94 -18.31 -10.21 0.05
N ARG A 95 -18.91 -10.21 -1.14
CA ARG A 95 -20.11 -11.00 -1.43
C ARG A 95 -19.88 -12.50 -1.24
N PHE A 96 -18.75 -13.02 -1.70
CA PHE A 96 -18.45 -14.45 -1.65
C PHE A 96 -18.15 -14.95 -0.23
N TYR A 97 -17.30 -14.24 0.52
CA TYR A 97 -16.86 -14.68 1.85
C TYR A 97 -17.79 -14.27 2.98
N LEU A 98 -18.47 -13.12 2.86
CA LEU A 98 -19.33 -12.57 3.91
C LEU A 98 -20.82 -12.71 3.60
N GLY A 99 -21.19 -12.90 2.32
CA GLY A 99 -22.61 -12.90 1.92
C GLY A 99 -23.27 -11.53 2.04
N GLU A 100 -22.48 -10.46 2.05
CA GLU A 100 -22.90 -9.08 2.26
C GLU A 100 -22.60 -8.22 1.03
N GLU A 101 -23.29 -7.09 0.89
CA GLU A 101 -22.92 -6.06 -0.08
C GLU A 101 -21.84 -5.14 0.48
N PRO A 102 -20.85 -4.71 -0.33
CA PRO A 102 -19.81 -3.78 0.11
C PRO A 102 -20.39 -2.46 0.63
N LEU A 103 -20.03 -2.08 1.87
CA LEU A 103 -20.41 -0.78 2.44
C LEU A 103 -19.62 0.39 1.84
N LEU A 104 -18.37 0.13 1.42
CA LEU A 104 -17.51 1.09 0.76
C LEU A 104 -17.29 0.62 -0.68
N GLU A 105 -17.59 1.50 -1.62
CA GLU A 105 -17.44 1.19 -3.04
C GLU A 105 -15.98 1.29 -3.48
N ASN A 106 -15.59 0.37 -4.37
CA ASN A 106 -14.35 0.52 -5.10
C ASN A 106 -14.49 1.56 -6.20
N VAL A 107 -13.36 2.20 -6.52
CA VAL A 107 -13.27 3.05 -7.70
C VAL A 107 -13.40 2.15 -8.94
N PRO A 108 -14.26 2.49 -9.92
CA PRO A 108 -14.32 1.77 -11.20
C PRO A 108 -12.92 1.62 -11.79
N THR A 109 -12.52 0.38 -12.06
CA THR A 109 -11.14 0.08 -12.48
C THR A 109 -11.15 -0.84 -13.68
N TRP A 110 -10.61 -0.35 -14.79
CA TRP A 110 -10.41 -1.11 -16.02
C TRP A 110 -9.09 -1.87 -15.98
N GLN A 111 -9.13 -3.13 -16.42
CA GLN A 111 -7.97 -4.01 -16.45
C GLN A 111 -7.51 -4.16 -17.90
N LEU A 112 -6.39 -3.54 -18.27
CA LEU A 112 -5.99 -3.44 -19.68
C LEU A 112 -5.57 -4.79 -20.29
N ARG A 113 -5.45 -5.85 -19.49
CA ARG A 113 -5.38 -7.25 -19.96
C ARG A 113 -6.65 -7.75 -20.65
N ARG A 114 -7.79 -7.08 -20.45
CA ARG A 114 -9.05 -7.40 -21.12
C ARG A 114 -9.18 -6.52 -22.36
N GLU A 115 -9.42 -7.14 -23.51
CA GLU A 115 -9.46 -6.42 -24.80
C GLU A 115 -10.51 -5.30 -24.82
N GLU A 116 -11.69 -5.53 -24.24
CA GLU A 116 -12.76 -4.53 -24.12
C GLU A 116 -12.34 -3.32 -23.27
N ASP A 117 -11.74 -3.58 -22.10
CA ASP A 117 -11.24 -2.54 -21.19
C ASP A 117 -10.10 -1.74 -21.85
N LEU A 118 -9.18 -2.43 -22.53
CA LEU A 118 -8.09 -1.79 -23.27
C LEU A 118 -8.63 -0.87 -24.37
N ALA A 119 -9.57 -1.35 -25.18
CA ALA A 119 -10.18 -0.56 -26.24
C ALA A 119 -10.88 0.69 -25.67
N HIS A 120 -11.64 0.53 -24.58
CA HIS A 120 -12.29 1.63 -23.89
C HIS A 120 -11.28 2.67 -23.37
N VAL A 121 -10.23 2.21 -22.68
CA VAL A 121 -9.21 3.09 -22.08
C VAL A 121 -8.42 3.83 -23.15
N LEU A 122 -8.07 3.17 -24.26
CA LEU A 122 -7.34 3.80 -25.36
C LEU A 122 -8.16 4.86 -26.09
N ALA A 123 -9.49 4.70 -26.13
CA ALA A 123 -10.41 5.68 -26.72
C ALA A 123 -10.61 6.91 -25.81
N HIS A 124 -10.59 6.72 -24.48
CA HIS A 124 -10.86 7.78 -23.49
C HIS A 124 -9.62 8.16 -22.67
N LEU A 125 -8.42 7.87 -23.18
CA LEU A 125 -7.16 8.08 -22.46
C LEU A 125 -6.96 9.49 -21.87
N PRO A 126 -7.40 10.58 -22.53
CA PRO A 126 -7.31 11.94 -21.97
C PRO A 126 -8.22 12.20 -20.76
N GLU A 127 -9.16 11.31 -20.44
CA GLU A 127 -10.14 11.48 -19.36
C GLU A 127 -9.79 10.65 -18.12
N LEU A 128 -8.84 9.71 -18.28
CA LEU A 128 -8.55 8.65 -17.31
C LEU A 128 -7.20 8.84 -16.64
N VAL A 129 -7.03 8.18 -15.50
CA VAL A 129 -5.74 8.00 -14.83
C VAL A 129 -5.28 6.56 -15.05
N VAL A 130 -4.11 6.37 -15.66
CA VAL A 130 -3.53 5.04 -15.92
C VAL A 130 -2.35 4.81 -15.00
N LYS A 131 -2.27 3.63 -14.37
CA LYS A 131 -1.25 3.27 -13.38
C LYS A 131 -0.64 1.92 -13.71
N GLU A 132 0.67 1.77 -13.50
CA GLU A 132 1.34 0.47 -13.55
C GLU A 132 0.94 -0.43 -12.37
N VAL A 133 0.71 -1.72 -12.65
CA VAL A 133 0.31 -2.73 -11.65
C VAL A 133 1.38 -2.88 -10.58
N HIS A 134 2.64 -3.05 -10.98
CA HIS A 134 3.78 -3.32 -10.07
C HIS A 134 4.58 -2.09 -9.60
N GLY A 135 4.01 -0.88 -9.66
CA GLY A 135 4.66 0.36 -9.20
C GLY A 135 4.28 0.81 -7.79
N ALA A 136 5.22 1.44 -7.07
CA ALA A 136 4.98 2.15 -5.81
C ALA A 136 5.28 3.66 -5.97
N GLY A 137 4.64 4.50 -5.16
CA GLY A 137 5.03 5.92 -5.02
C GLY A 137 4.63 6.88 -6.15
N GLY A 138 3.73 6.50 -7.05
CA GLY A 138 3.22 7.37 -8.13
C GLY A 138 4.07 7.42 -9.39
N TYR A 139 5.19 6.69 -9.44
CA TYR A 139 5.95 6.47 -10.66
C TYR A 139 5.19 5.53 -11.61
N GLY A 140 5.27 5.78 -12.93
CA GLY A 140 4.55 4.98 -13.93
C GLY A 140 3.05 5.29 -14.02
N MET A 141 2.66 6.54 -13.76
CA MET A 141 1.28 7.02 -13.82
C MET A 141 1.09 8.07 -14.91
N LEU A 142 -0.03 8.01 -15.62
CA LEU A 142 -0.53 9.04 -16.53
C LEU A 142 -1.78 9.67 -15.90
N VAL A 143 -1.83 11.00 -15.83
CA VAL A 143 -3.04 11.76 -15.49
C VAL A 143 -3.57 12.37 -16.78
N GLY A 144 -4.49 11.68 -17.45
CA GLY A 144 -4.98 12.05 -18.79
C GLY A 144 -5.36 13.53 -18.93
N PRO A 145 -6.18 14.09 -18.02
CA PRO A 145 -6.65 15.48 -18.15
C PRO A 145 -5.55 16.54 -18.02
N ALA A 146 -4.41 16.19 -17.43
CA ALA A 146 -3.27 17.08 -17.23
C ALA A 146 -2.11 16.79 -18.20
N ALA A 147 -2.24 15.76 -19.05
CA ALA A 147 -1.19 15.33 -19.96
C ALA A 147 -1.28 16.05 -21.30
N SER A 148 -0.13 16.39 -21.88
CA SER A 148 -0.02 16.89 -23.25
C SER A 148 -0.32 15.78 -24.28
N ALA A 149 -0.66 16.17 -25.51
CA ALA A 149 -0.89 15.23 -26.59
C ALA A 149 0.33 14.31 -26.85
N ALA A 150 1.55 14.83 -26.73
CA ALA A 150 2.77 14.05 -26.89
C ALA A 150 2.95 13.02 -25.76
N GLU A 151 2.64 13.38 -24.52
CA GLU A 151 2.69 12.46 -23.39
C GLU A 151 1.64 11.36 -23.51
N LEU A 152 0.42 11.70 -23.95
CA LEU A 152 -0.66 10.74 -24.20
C LEU A 152 -0.25 9.70 -25.25
N GLU A 153 0.32 10.13 -26.38
CA GLU A 153 0.76 9.20 -27.44
C GLU A 153 1.95 8.32 -27.01
N ASN A 154 2.91 8.89 -26.28
CA ASN A 154 4.01 8.12 -25.70
C ASN A 154 3.49 7.06 -24.71
N PHE A 155 2.51 7.42 -23.88
CA PHE A 155 1.93 6.51 -22.91
C PHE A 155 1.04 5.45 -23.57
N ARG A 156 0.31 5.81 -24.63
CA ARG A 156 -0.44 4.87 -25.48
C ARG A 156 0.49 3.78 -26.03
N ALA A 157 1.64 4.15 -26.57
CA ALA A 157 2.61 3.18 -27.08
C ALA A 157 3.14 2.24 -25.98
N ARG A 158 3.37 2.76 -24.76
CA ARG A 158 3.78 1.95 -23.60
C ARG A 158 2.70 0.96 -23.16
N ILE A 159 1.45 1.42 -23.11
CA ILE A 159 0.29 0.56 -22.80
C ILE A 159 0.22 -0.59 -23.80
N LEU A 160 0.25 -0.29 -25.11
CA LEU A 160 0.14 -1.31 -26.15
C LEU A 160 1.28 -2.32 -26.13
N ALA A 161 2.47 -1.91 -25.69
CA ALA A 161 3.61 -2.82 -25.56
C ALA A 161 3.44 -3.87 -24.46
N ARG A 162 2.74 -3.53 -23.35
CA ARG A 162 2.54 -4.42 -22.19
C ARG A 162 1.21 -4.11 -21.48
N PRO A 163 0.05 -4.39 -22.10
CA PRO A 163 -1.24 -3.95 -21.56
C PRO A 163 -1.55 -4.55 -20.19
N ASP A 164 -1.13 -5.79 -19.93
CA ASP A 164 -1.34 -6.49 -18.66
C ASP A 164 -0.67 -5.82 -17.45
N ASN A 165 0.30 -4.94 -17.69
CA ASN A 165 1.01 -4.21 -16.65
C ASN A 165 0.30 -2.92 -16.24
N TYR A 166 -0.90 -2.63 -16.78
CA TYR A 166 -1.61 -1.38 -16.52
C TYR A 166 -3.05 -1.60 -16.06
N ILE A 167 -3.50 -0.70 -15.19
CA ILE A 167 -4.92 -0.49 -14.88
C ILE A 167 -5.28 0.98 -15.13
N ALA A 168 -6.55 1.25 -15.41
CA ALA A 168 -7.05 2.62 -15.53
C ALA A 168 -8.22 2.85 -14.59
N GLN A 169 -8.37 4.10 -14.15
CA GLN A 169 -9.44 4.56 -13.27
C GLN A 169 -9.95 5.92 -13.77
N PRO A 170 -11.21 6.28 -13.50
CA PRO A 170 -11.68 7.61 -13.82
C PRO A 170 -10.88 8.64 -13.02
N THR A 171 -10.74 9.84 -13.57
CA THR A 171 -10.17 10.95 -12.81
C THR A 171 -11.14 11.30 -11.68
N LEU A 172 -10.74 11.04 -10.44
CA LEU A 172 -11.57 11.29 -9.28
C LEU A 172 -11.49 12.76 -8.87
N CYS A 173 -12.65 13.39 -8.67
CA CYS A 173 -12.76 14.64 -7.95
C CYS A 173 -12.55 14.37 -6.46
N LEU A 174 -11.30 14.43 -6.00
CA LEU A 174 -11.00 14.35 -4.57
C LEU A 174 -11.75 15.46 -3.82
N SER A 175 -12.30 15.13 -2.65
CA SER A 175 -12.86 16.15 -1.76
C SER A 175 -11.76 17.15 -1.38
N SER A 176 -12.17 18.37 -1.02
CA SER A 176 -11.25 19.41 -0.57
C SER A 176 -11.53 19.84 0.87
N CYS A 177 -10.48 20.24 1.59
CA CYS A 177 -10.55 20.77 2.95
C CYS A 177 -9.90 22.17 2.97
N PRO A 178 -10.48 23.13 3.71
CA PRO A 178 -9.85 24.42 3.94
C PRO A 178 -8.41 24.28 4.45
N THR A 179 -7.47 24.90 3.74
CA THR A 179 -6.04 24.83 4.05
C THR A 179 -5.44 26.22 3.99
N PHE A 180 -4.62 26.55 4.99
CA PHE A 180 -3.92 27.83 5.04
C PHE A 180 -2.75 27.82 4.07
N VAL A 181 -2.79 28.71 3.09
CA VAL A 181 -1.80 28.93 2.04
C VAL A 181 -1.41 30.40 2.04
N GLU A 182 -0.44 30.79 1.20
CA GLU A 182 0.07 32.17 1.17
C GLU A 182 -1.04 33.22 0.93
N ALA A 183 -2.02 32.91 0.08
CA ALA A 183 -3.15 33.78 -0.22
C ALA A 183 -4.28 33.76 0.85
N GLY A 184 -4.11 33.04 1.97
CA GLY A 184 -5.12 32.88 3.02
C GLY A 184 -5.69 31.46 3.08
N ILE A 185 -7.01 31.33 3.27
CA ILE A 185 -7.67 30.01 3.36
C ILE A 185 -8.18 29.61 1.98
N ALA A 186 -7.66 28.52 1.42
CA ALA A 186 -8.08 28.00 0.13
C ALA A 186 -8.39 26.50 0.19
N PRO A 187 -9.28 25.97 -0.66
CA PRO A 187 -9.53 24.53 -0.74
C PRO A 187 -8.30 23.79 -1.27
N ARG A 188 -7.98 22.66 -0.66
CA ARG A 188 -6.94 21.72 -1.13
C ARG A 188 -7.43 20.29 -1.05
N HIS A 189 -7.07 19.48 -2.04
CA HIS A 189 -7.45 18.07 -2.09
C HIS A 189 -6.76 17.26 -0.99
N LEU A 190 -7.46 16.25 -0.47
CA LEU A 190 -6.93 15.37 0.57
C LEU A 190 -7.30 13.91 0.33
N ASP A 191 -6.59 13.04 1.05
CA ASP A 191 -7.04 11.67 1.29
C ASP A 191 -6.95 11.31 2.78
N LEU A 192 -7.67 10.26 3.15
CA LEU A 192 -7.70 9.72 4.51
C LEU A 192 -7.24 8.27 4.49
N ARG A 193 -6.27 7.95 5.36
CA ARG A 193 -5.78 6.59 5.58
C ARG A 193 -6.05 6.16 7.03
N PRO A 194 -7.17 5.46 7.29
CA PRO A 194 -7.39 4.80 8.57
C PRO A 194 -6.53 3.52 8.68
N PHE A 195 -6.43 2.98 9.89
CA PHE A 195 -5.69 1.74 10.16
C PHE A 195 -6.59 0.72 10.86
N VAL A 196 -6.92 -0.36 10.14
CA VAL A 196 -7.67 -1.50 10.69
C VAL A 196 -6.70 -2.46 11.36
N LEU A 197 -6.97 -2.82 12.61
CA LEU A 197 -6.17 -3.74 13.42
C LEU A 197 -6.92 -5.07 13.56
N SER A 198 -6.34 -6.13 13.03
CA SER A 198 -6.92 -7.48 13.06
C SER A 198 -6.10 -8.39 13.97
N GLY A 199 -6.70 -8.80 15.08
CA GLY A 199 -6.17 -9.82 15.99
C GLY A 199 -7.24 -10.88 16.26
N ARG A 200 -7.49 -11.20 17.53
CA ARG A 200 -8.69 -12.00 17.91
C ARG A 200 -10.00 -11.30 17.55
N GLN A 201 -9.96 -9.98 17.42
CA GLN A 201 -11.06 -9.14 16.96
C GLN A 201 -10.50 -8.13 15.96
N THR A 202 -11.36 -7.67 15.05
CA THR A 202 -11.07 -6.58 14.12
C THR A 202 -11.57 -5.28 14.73
N ARG A 203 -10.69 -4.29 14.85
CA ARG A 203 -11.01 -2.98 15.44
C ARG A 203 -10.33 -1.86 14.66
N MET A 204 -10.83 -0.64 14.82
CA MET A 204 -10.23 0.57 14.27
C MET A 204 -10.13 1.61 15.40
N VAL A 205 -9.04 2.37 15.44
CA VAL A 205 -8.94 3.54 16.32
C VAL A 205 -9.70 4.70 15.69
N ALA A 206 -10.36 5.53 16.49
CA ALA A 206 -11.03 6.75 16.02
C ALA A 206 -10.01 7.79 15.55
N GLY A 207 -9.49 7.61 14.34
CA GLY A 207 -8.48 8.47 13.74
C GLY A 207 -7.89 7.88 12.46
N GLY A 208 -6.97 8.63 11.87
CA GLY A 208 -6.29 8.23 10.64
C GLY A 208 -5.27 9.27 10.22
N LEU A 209 -4.47 8.90 9.23
CA LEU A 209 -3.54 9.83 8.59
C LEU A 209 -4.29 10.57 7.47
N THR A 210 -4.53 11.86 7.65
CA THR A 210 -5.00 12.73 6.57
C THR A 210 -3.82 13.38 5.87
N ARG A 211 -3.74 13.25 4.54
CA ARG A 211 -2.73 13.92 3.71
C ARG A 211 -3.39 14.95 2.82
N VAL A 212 -2.69 16.06 2.57
CA VAL A 212 -3.21 17.19 1.78
C VAL A 212 -2.24 17.56 0.66
N ALA A 213 -2.76 17.78 -0.54
CA ALA A 213 -2.00 18.31 -1.67
C ALA A 213 -1.90 19.83 -1.52
N LEU A 214 -0.73 20.37 -1.18
CA LEU A 214 -0.58 21.80 -0.85
C LEU A 214 -0.58 22.70 -2.09
N ALA A 215 -0.09 22.19 -3.23
CA ALA A 215 -0.10 22.90 -4.50
C ALA A 215 -1.53 23.08 -5.02
N GLU A 216 -1.82 24.26 -5.56
CA GLU A 216 -3.13 24.58 -6.13
C GLU A 216 -3.47 23.66 -7.30
N GLY A 217 -4.68 23.10 -7.32
CA GLY A 217 -5.15 22.17 -8.35
C GLY A 217 -4.47 20.79 -8.34
N SER A 218 -3.50 20.55 -7.45
CA SER A 218 -2.81 19.26 -7.40
C SER A 218 -3.67 18.18 -6.73
N LEU A 219 -3.67 16.98 -7.31
CA LEU A 219 -4.22 15.76 -6.74
C LEU A 219 -3.14 14.91 -6.03
N VAL A 220 -1.89 15.37 -6.04
CA VAL A 220 -0.75 14.64 -5.48
C VAL A 220 -0.62 14.96 -3.99
N VAL A 221 -1.10 14.04 -3.16
CA VAL A 221 -1.07 14.14 -1.68
C VAL A 221 0.18 13.49 -1.07
N ASN A 222 1.08 12.91 -1.87
CA ASN A 222 2.24 12.19 -1.37
C ASN A 222 3.28 13.15 -0.77
N SER A 223 3.80 12.84 0.42
CA SER A 223 4.72 13.72 1.15
C SER A 223 6.06 13.91 0.44
N SER A 224 6.50 12.92 -0.35
CA SER A 224 7.71 13.01 -1.17
C SER A 224 7.61 14.02 -2.32
N GLN A 225 6.41 14.53 -2.62
CA GLN A 225 6.14 15.47 -3.71
C GLN A 225 5.46 16.76 -3.20
N GLY A 226 5.70 17.13 -1.94
CA GLY A 226 5.17 18.38 -1.37
C GLY A 226 3.78 18.25 -0.73
N GLY A 227 3.31 17.03 -0.49
CA GLY A 227 2.10 16.78 0.31
C GLY A 227 2.32 17.08 1.79
N GLY A 228 1.34 17.74 2.41
CA GLY A 228 1.27 18.00 3.84
C GLY A 228 0.45 16.93 4.59
N THR A 229 0.32 17.08 5.90
CA THR A 229 -0.56 16.26 6.74
C THR A 229 -1.50 17.16 7.55
N LYS A 230 -2.67 16.61 7.90
CA LYS A 230 -3.64 17.25 8.80
C LYS A 230 -4.02 16.25 9.90
N ASP A 231 -4.42 16.80 11.03
CA ASP A 231 -5.08 16.01 12.07
C ASP A 231 -6.47 15.55 11.58
N THR A 232 -6.90 14.38 12.03
CA THR A 232 -8.19 13.78 11.67
C THR A 232 -9.04 13.65 12.92
N TRP A 233 -10.08 14.48 13.02
CA TRP A 233 -10.99 14.45 14.17
C TRP A 233 -12.19 13.57 13.86
N VAL A 234 -12.43 12.58 14.73
CA VAL A 234 -13.65 11.79 14.76
C VAL A 234 -14.42 12.28 15.99
N LEU A 235 -15.58 12.87 15.76
CA LEU A 235 -16.40 13.41 16.84
C LEU A 235 -17.07 12.25 17.60
N GLU A 236 -17.18 12.38 18.92
CA GLU A 236 -18.02 11.51 19.73
C GLU A 236 -19.50 11.85 19.46
N GLU A 237 -20.37 10.84 19.58
CA GLU A 237 -21.83 11.02 19.54
C GLU A 237 -22.37 11.66 20.81
#